data_AF-A0A352S4E7-F1
#
_entry.id   AF-A0A352S4E7-F1
#
_cell.length_a   1.000
_cell.length_b   1.000
_cell.length_c   1.000
_cell.angle_alpha   90.00
_cell.angle_beta   90.00
_cell.angle_gamma   90.00
#
_symmetry.space_group_name_H-M   'P 1'
#
loop_
_entity.id
_entity.type
_entity.pdbx_description
1 polymer ?
#
loop_
_entity_poly.entity_id
_entity_poly.type
_entity_poly.pdbx_seq_one_letter_code
_entity_poly.pdbx_strand_id
1 'polypeptide(L)'
;DLVWNYVVDNYLKGNTPVPFDLLFWNGDATNLPGPWYCWYLRHTYLQDELKVPGKLTVCNAPVDFGAIDVPTYIYGSREDHIVPWAAAYASTALLRNKLRFVLGASGHIAGVINPPVKKKRSHWTNDKLSESAHDWLAGAQEHPGSWWPDWVTWLGKQAGQKRAAPADYGNDHYRAIEPAPGRYVKQRA
;
A
#
# COMPACT_ATOMS: atom_id res chain seq x y z
N ASP A 1 6.84 -17.47 -6.41
CA ASP A 1 8.32 -17.45 -6.45
C ASP A 1 9.05 -17.23 -5.14
N LEU A 2 8.67 -16.27 -4.28
CA LEU A 2 9.41 -16.01 -3.04
C LEU A 2 9.16 -17.01 -1.89
N VAL A 3 7.94 -17.55 -1.79
CA VAL A 3 7.59 -18.51 -0.71
C VAL A 3 7.88 -19.96 -1.11
N TRP A 4 7.60 -20.33 -2.37
CA TRP A 4 7.73 -21.73 -2.80
C TRP A 4 9.18 -22.21 -2.84
N ASN A 5 10.10 -21.41 -3.38
CA ASN A 5 11.52 -21.75 -3.38
C ASN A 5 12.10 -21.77 -1.95
N TYR A 6 11.60 -20.92 -1.05
CA TYR A 6 11.97 -20.90 0.36
C TYR A 6 11.51 -22.17 1.10
N VAL A 7 10.28 -22.64 0.84
CA VAL A 7 9.78 -23.91 1.39
C VAL A 7 10.60 -25.09 0.85
N VAL A 8 10.91 -25.11 -0.45
CA VAL A 8 11.73 -26.18 -1.04
C VAL A 8 13.16 -26.19 -0.46
N ASP A 9 13.83 -25.05 -0.34
CA ASP A 9 15.21 -25.01 0.16
C ASP A 9 15.34 -25.24 1.67
N ASN A 10 14.34 -24.85 2.47
CA ASN A 10 14.41 -25.00 3.93
C ASN A 10 13.76 -26.28 4.44
N TYR A 11 12.54 -26.59 3.99
CA TYR A 11 11.80 -27.75 4.48
C TYR A 11 12.28 -29.05 3.85
N LEU A 12 12.61 -29.05 2.54
CA LEU A 12 13.04 -30.28 1.85
C LEU A 12 14.56 -30.49 1.86
N LYS A 13 15.37 -29.43 1.87
CA LYS A 13 16.85 -29.55 1.81
C LYS A 13 17.58 -29.27 3.12
N GLY A 14 16.88 -28.83 4.18
CA GLY A 14 17.46 -28.63 5.50
C GLY A 14 18.47 -27.48 5.62
N ASN A 15 18.45 -26.52 4.68
CA ASN A 15 19.36 -25.37 4.73
C ASN A 15 18.83 -24.28 5.67
N THR A 16 19.74 -23.61 6.40
CA THR A 16 19.39 -22.41 7.17
C THR A 16 19.20 -21.24 6.21
N PRO A 17 18.04 -20.57 6.20
CA PRO A 17 17.83 -19.46 5.27
C PRO A 17 18.75 -18.29 5.59
N VAL A 18 19.29 -17.68 4.54
CA VAL A 18 19.98 -16.39 4.62
C VAL A 18 19.02 -15.38 5.26
N PRO A 19 19.47 -14.51 6.20
CA PRO A 19 18.62 -13.49 6.79
C PRO A 19 17.97 -12.64 5.68
N PHE A 20 16.68 -12.84 5.47
CA PHE A 20 15.92 -12.18 4.43
C PHE A 20 15.11 -11.08 5.13
N ASP A 21 15.39 -9.83 4.79
CA ASP A 21 14.78 -8.62 5.35
C ASP A 21 13.24 -8.72 5.44
N LEU A 22 12.60 -9.24 4.39
CA LEU A 22 11.16 -9.45 4.32
C LEU A 22 10.67 -10.45 5.38
N LEU A 23 11.38 -11.55 5.60
CA LEU A 23 10.98 -12.56 6.58
C LEU A 23 11.19 -12.08 8.00
N PHE A 24 12.23 -11.28 8.24
CA PHE A 24 12.42 -10.61 9.52
C PHE A 24 11.23 -9.70 9.83
N TRP A 25 10.86 -8.81 8.89
CA TRP A 25 9.68 -7.95 9.04
C TRP A 25 8.39 -8.73 9.22
N ASN A 26 8.17 -9.80 8.46
CA ASN A 26 6.95 -10.61 8.55
C ASN A 26 6.85 -11.42 9.86
N GLY A 27 8.00 -11.81 10.45
CA GLY A 27 8.05 -12.52 11.72
C GLY A 27 7.89 -11.62 12.95
N ASP A 28 8.11 -10.30 12.79
CA ASP A 28 7.95 -9.30 13.85
C ASP A 28 6.47 -8.90 13.98
N ALA A 29 5.69 -9.79 14.59
CA ALA A 29 4.25 -9.68 14.69
C ALA A 29 3.81 -8.52 15.60
N THR A 30 2.54 -8.12 15.46
CA THR A 30 1.89 -7.13 16.33
C THR A 30 0.58 -7.69 16.89
N ASN A 31 0.27 -7.36 18.14
CA ASN A 31 -1.02 -7.69 18.73
C ASN A 31 -2.11 -6.73 18.26
N LEU A 32 -3.30 -7.26 18.03
CA LEU A 32 -4.49 -6.50 17.68
C LEU A 32 -5.51 -6.58 18.82
N PRO A 33 -6.08 -5.47 19.31
CA PRO A 33 -7.17 -5.51 20.26
C PRO A 33 -8.35 -6.31 19.71
N GLY A 34 -8.93 -7.18 20.53
CA GLY A 34 -10.05 -8.06 20.14
C GLY A 34 -11.18 -7.33 19.40
N PRO A 35 -11.72 -6.21 19.94
CA PRO A 35 -12.77 -5.44 19.25
C PRO A 35 -12.35 -4.90 17.89
N TRP A 36 -11.09 -4.46 17.75
CA TRP A 36 -10.57 -3.95 16.48
C TRP A 36 -10.51 -5.07 15.44
N TYR A 37 -9.96 -6.22 15.80
CA TYR A 37 -9.83 -7.34 14.87
C TYR A 37 -11.21 -7.89 14.46
N CYS A 38 -12.12 -8.08 15.42
CA CYS A 38 -13.48 -8.52 15.13
C CYS A 38 -14.22 -7.56 14.19
N TRP A 39 -14.09 -6.25 14.41
CA TRP A 39 -14.72 -5.24 13.57
C TRP A 39 -14.15 -5.27 12.14
N TYR A 40 -12.82 -5.27 12.02
CA TYR A 40 -12.13 -5.33 10.73
C TYR A 40 -12.56 -6.57 9.94
N LEU A 41 -12.43 -7.77 10.52
CA LEU A 41 -12.77 -9.02 9.84
C LEU A 41 -14.24 -9.06 9.42
N ARG A 42 -15.16 -8.64 10.29
CA ARG A 42 -16.60 -8.67 10.02
C ARG A 42 -16.99 -7.72 8.90
N HIS A 43 -16.61 -6.46 9.00
CA HIS A 43 -17.17 -5.41 8.15
C HIS A 43 -16.41 -5.21 6.83
N THR A 44 -15.19 -5.74 6.71
CA THR A 44 -14.44 -5.74 5.43
C THR A 44 -14.48 -7.10 4.75
N TYR A 45 -13.89 -8.15 5.33
CA TYR A 45 -13.76 -9.44 4.66
C TYR A 45 -15.06 -10.24 4.55
N LEU A 46 -15.90 -10.24 5.60
CA LEU A 46 -17.09 -11.09 5.65
C LEU A 46 -18.33 -10.42 5.05
N GLN A 47 -18.56 -9.15 5.40
CA GLN A 47 -19.78 -8.44 5.00
C GLN A 47 -19.55 -7.39 3.90
N ASP A 48 -18.28 -7.02 3.64
CA ASP A 48 -17.89 -6.06 2.60
C ASP A 48 -18.74 -4.77 2.61
N GLU A 49 -18.98 -4.26 3.82
CA GLU A 49 -19.90 -3.15 4.09
C GLU A 49 -19.22 -1.78 3.94
N LEU A 50 -17.89 -1.74 4.07
CA LEU A 50 -17.13 -0.49 4.04
C LEU A 50 -17.25 0.26 2.71
N LYS A 51 -17.47 -0.46 1.60
CA LYS A 51 -17.68 0.12 0.27
C LYS A 51 -19.10 0.65 0.04
N VAL A 52 -20.05 0.37 0.93
CA VAL A 52 -21.46 0.75 0.77
C VAL A 52 -21.71 2.08 1.51
N PRO A 53 -21.99 3.19 0.80
CA PRO A 53 -22.20 4.50 1.41
C PRO A 53 -23.24 4.48 2.54
N GLY A 54 -22.85 4.97 3.71
CA GLY A 54 -23.70 5.10 4.90
C GLY A 54 -24.01 3.79 5.63
N LYS A 55 -23.48 2.64 5.18
CA LYS A 55 -23.76 1.34 5.79
C LYS A 55 -23.13 1.19 7.18
N LEU A 56 -21.90 1.69 7.34
CA LEU A 56 -21.18 1.67 8.61
C LEU A 56 -21.22 3.05 9.27
N THR A 57 -21.33 3.07 10.60
CA THR A 57 -21.10 4.28 11.41
C THR A 57 -19.81 4.11 12.19
N VAL A 58 -18.86 5.04 12.02
CA VAL A 58 -17.57 5.05 12.72
C VAL A 58 -17.40 6.42 13.35
N CYS A 59 -17.02 6.48 14.64
CA CYS A 59 -16.91 7.73 15.40
C CYS A 59 -18.18 8.60 15.32
N ASN A 60 -19.36 7.98 15.39
CA ASN A 60 -20.67 8.63 15.28
C ASN A 60 -20.95 9.32 13.93
N ALA A 61 -20.20 8.99 12.88
CA ALA A 61 -20.43 9.47 11.53
C ALA A 61 -20.64 8.32 10.55
N PRO A 62 -21.62 8.41 9.62
CA PRO A 62 -21.76 7.43 8.55
C PRO A 62 -20.52 7.49 7.64
N VAL A 63 -20.03 6.32 7.23
CA VAL A 63 -18.87 6.18 6.34
C VAL A 63 -19.34 6.19 4.89
N ASP A 64 -18.76 7.08 4.09
CA ASP A 64 -18.93 7.14 2.64
C ASP A 64 -17.61 7.52 1.97
N PHE A 65 -17.02 6.62 1.19
CA PHE A 65 -15.80 6.91 0.43
C PHE A 65 -16.02 7.98 -0.64
N GLY A 66 -17.26 8.15 -1.10
CA GLY A 66 -17.62 9.19 -2.04
C GLY A 66 -17.56 10.61 -1.47
N ALA A 67 -17.51 10.74 -0.13
CA ALA A 67 -17.35 12.01 0.57
C ALA A 67 -15.87 12.44 0.68
N ILE A 68 -14.91 11.58 0.33
CA ILE A 68 -13.49 11.92 0.27
C ILE A 68 -13.24 12.61 -1.08
N ASP A 69 -13.20 13.95 -1.06
CA ASP A 69 -13.05 14.78 -2.26
C ASP A 69 -11.62 15.36 -2.39
N VAL A 70 -10.63 14.47 -2.57
CA VAL A 70 -9.23 14.85 -2.78
C VAL A 70 -8.59 14.05 -3.92
N PRO A 71 -7.60 14.61 -4.64
CA PRO A 71 -6.83 13.84 -5.61
C PRO A 71 -6.22 12.59 -4.97
N THR A 72 -6.46 11.42 -5.57
CA THR A 72 -6.07 10.14 -4.97
C THR A 72 -5.19 9.32 -5.93
N TYR A 73 -4.08 8.81 -5.41
CA TYR A 73 -3.19 7.88 -6.09
C TYR A 73 -3.40 6.47 -5.52
N ILE A 74 -3.74 5.52 -6.39
CA ILE A 74 -4.05 4.14 -6.04
C ILE A 74 -3.00 3.24 -6.68
N TYR A 75 -2.44 2.33 -5.89
CA TYR A 75 -1.43 1.38 -6.33
C TYR A 75 -1.90 -0.05 -6.10
N GLY A 76 -1.61 -0.94 -7.06
CA GLY A 76 -1.70 -2.39 -6.89
C GLY A 76 -0.43 -3.08 -7.41
N SER A 77 -0.17 -4.30 -6.95
CA SER A 77 0.89 -5.17 -7.49
C SER A 77 0.27 -6.32 -8.29
N ARG A 78 0.72 -6.54 -9.53
CA ARG A 78 0.08 -7.44 -10.50
C ARG A 78 -0.02 -8.89 -10.03
N GLU A 79 1.03 -9.40 -9.38
CA GLU A 79 1.06 -10.77 -8.85
C GLU A 79 0.80 -10.83 -7.33
N ASP A 80 0.09 -9.83 -6.78
CA ASP A 80 -0.33 -9.82 -5.38
C ASP A 80 -1.51 -10.76 -5.15
N HIS A 81 -1.32 -11.73 -4.26
CA HIS A 81 -2.32 -12.71 -3.86
C HIS A 81 -2.95 -12.37 -2.49
N ILE A 82 -2.42 -11.37 -1.77
CA ILE A 82 -2.96 -10.88 -0.50
C ILE A 82 -3.98 -9.77 -0.78
N VAL A 83 -3.63 -8.81 -1.63
CA VAL A 83 -4.53 -7.78 -2.14
C VAL A 83 -4.56 -7.86 -3.66
N PRO A 84 -5.47 -8.67 -4.25
CA PRO A 84 -5.57 -8.80 -5.70
C PRO A 84 -5.70 -7.43 -6.36
N TRP A 85 -4.88 -7.14 -7.38
CA TRP A 85 -4.84 -5.80 -7.97
C TRP A 85 -6.18 -5.33 -8.55
N ALA A 86 -7.04 -6.26 -9.00
CA ALA A 86 -8.39 -5.95 -9.43
C ALA A 86 -9.29 -5.48 -8.28
N ALA A 87 -9.09 -6.02 -7.07
CA ALA A 87 -9.77 -5.52 -5.86
C ALA A 87 -9.24 -4.15 -5.45
N ALA A 88 -7.93 -3.90 -5.55
CA ALA A 88 -7.38 -2.56 -5.37
C ALA A 88 -7.94 -1.56 -6.41
N TYR A 89 -8.03 -1.99 -7.68
CA TYR A 89 -8.61 -1.22 -8.78
C TYR A 89 -10.07 -0.84 -8.53
N ALA A 90 -10.86 -1.70 -7.90
CA ALA A 90 -12.27 -1.43 -7.58
C ALA A 90 -12.47 -0.17 -6.71
N SER A 91 -11.43 0.29 -5.99
CA SER A 91 -11.45 1.59 -5.30
C SER A 91 -11.76 2.77 -6.22
N THR A 92 -11.45 2.65 -7.53
CA THR A 92 -11.72 3.69 -8.53
C THR A 92 -13.22 3.95 -8.74
N ALA A 93 -14.08 3.01 -8.41
CA ALA A 93 -15.53 3.16 -8.46
C ALA A 93 -16.13 3.77 -7.17
N LEU A 94 -15.36 3.80 -6.07
CA LEU A 94 -15.81 4.24 -4.75
C LEU A 94 -15.39 5.67 -4.43
N LEU A 95 -14.20 6.07 -4.88
CA LEU A 95 -13.60 7.37 -4.60
C LEU A 95 -14.02 8.42 -5.63
N ARG A 96 -13.95 9.70 -5.23
CA ARG A 96 -14.22 10.83 -6.12
C ARG A 96 -12.96 11.65 -6.40
N ASN A 97 -13.14 12.76 -7.12
CA ASN A 97 -12.08 13.65 -7.57
C ASN A 97 -11.12 12.99 -8.59
N LYS A 98 -9.94 13.57 -8.78
CA LYS A 98 -8.92 13.13 -9.73
C LYS A 98 -8.21 11.89 -9.21
N LEU A 99 -8.49 10.76 -9.84
CA LEU A 99 -7.90 9.47 -9.52
C LEU A 99 -6.73 9.13 -10.46
N ARG A 100 -5.72 8.45 -9.95
CA ARG A 100 -4.65 7.81 -10.72
C ARG A 100 -4.46 6.39 -10.21
N PHE A 101 -4.59 5.39 -11.08
CA PHE A 101 -4.23 4.01 -10.77
C PHE A 101 -2.91 3.64 -11.43
N VAL A 102 -2.03 2.98 -10.69
CA VAL A 102 -0.77 2.43 -11.18
C VAL A 102 -0.62 0.99 -10.72
N LEU A 103 -0.17 0.13 -11.64
CA LEU A 103 0.04 -1.29 -11.38
C LEU A 103 1.53 -1.58 -11.42
N GLY A 104 2.13 -1.99 -10.30
CA GLY A 104 3.52 -2.47 -10.30
C GLY A 104 3.61 -3.95 -10.63
N ALA A 105 4.71 -4.39 -11.24
CA ALA A 105 5.02 -5.80 -11.36
C ALA A 105 5.48 -6.41 -10.01
N SER A 106 5.45 -7.74 -9.94
CA SER A 106 5.68 -8.61 -8.78
C SER A 106 4.52 -8.70 -7.78
N GLY A 107 4.74 -9.46 -6.70
CA GLY A 107 3.76 -9.69 -5.64
C GLY A 107 3.86 -8.69 -4.49
N HIS A 108 2.96 -8.82 -3.51
CA HIS A 108 2.70 -7.90 -2.40
C HIS A 108 3.87 -7.00 -1.98
N ILE A 109 4.92 -7.55 -1.35
CA ILE A 109 6.06 -6.76 -0.87
C ILE A 109 7.04 -6.40 -2.00
N ALA A 110 7.32 -7.35 -2.89
CA ALA A 110 8.35 -7.20 -3.91
C ALA A 110 7.97 -6.23 -5.04
N GLY A 111 6.68 -5.93 -5.20
CA GLY A 111 6.16 -4.94 -6.13
C GLY A 111 6.13 -3.55 -5.51
N VAL A 112 5.57 -3.41 -4.31
CA VAL A 112 5.47 -2.10 -3.64
C VAL A 112 6.85 -1.58 -3.20
N ILE A 113 7.71 -2.45 -2.66
CA ILE A 113 9.08 -2.12 -2.26
C ILE A 113 10.04 -2.38 -3.44
N ASN A 114 9.98 -1.51 -4.44
CA ASN A 114 10.88 -1.58 -5.61
C ASN A 114 11.70 -0.30 -5.75
N PRO A 115 12.88 -0.18 -5.11
CA PRO A 115 13.69 1.03 -5.18
C PRO A 115 14.17 1.36 -6.60
N PRO A 116 14.05 2.62 -7.07
CA PRO A 116 14.40 3.01 -8.44
C PRO A 116 15.88 2.79 -8.77
N VAL A 117 16.77 2.92 -7.78
CA VAL A 117 18.22 2.70 -7.94
C VAL A 117 18.56 1.27 -8.38
N LYS A 118 17.71 0.29 -8.07
CA LYS A 118 17.94 -1.11 -8.44
C LYS A 118 17.54 -1.41 -9.89
N LYS A 119 16.82 -0.52 -10.58
CA LYS A 119 16.39 -0.64 -11.99
C LYS A 119 15.78 -2.00 -12.33
N LYS A 120 14.97 -2.55 -11.43
CA LYS A 120 14.28 -3.84 -11.64
C LYS A 120 12.81 -3.62 -12.01
N ARG A 121 12.25 -4.62 -12.70
CA ARG A 121 10.81 -4.76 -12.99
C ARG A 121 10.26 -3.66 -13.89
N SER A 122 8.95 -3.49 -13.87
CA SER A 122 8.16 -2.53 -14.62
C SER A 122 6.92 -2.12 -13.83
N HIS A 123 6.19 -1.15 -14.36
CA HIS A 123 4.87 -0.76 -13.89
C HIS A 123 4.00 -0.32 -15.08
N TRP A 124 2.68 -0.36 -14.93
CA TRP A 124 1.72 0.05 -15.94
C TRP A 124 0.96 1.29 -15.52
N THR A 125 0.69 2.17 -16.49
CA THR A 125 -0.12 3.37 -16.31
C THR A 125 -1.14 3.51 -17.44
N ASN A 126 -2.33 4.00 -17.11
CA ASN A 126 -3.36 4.36 -18.07
C ASN A 126 -4.21 5.47 -17.47
N ASP A 127 -4.30 6.60 -18.17
CA ASP A 127 -5.06 7.77 -17.70
C ASP A 127 -6.58 7.57 -17.80
N LYS A 128 -7.05 6.62 -18.62
CA LYS A 128 -8.46 6.25 -18.70
C LYS A 128 -8.77 5.15 -17.68
N LEU A 129 -9.59 5.47 -16.69
CA LEU A 129 -10.15 4.49 -15.76
C LEU A 129 -11.38 3.81 -16.39
N SER A 130 -11.17 2.64 -16.99
CA SER A 130 -12.24 1.77 -17.49
C SER A 130 -13.03 1.16 -16.33
N GLU A 131 -14.27 0.74 -16.59
CA GLU A 131 -15.09 0.06 -15.56
C GLU A 131 -14.46 -1.29 -15.14
N SER A 132 -13.95 -2.05 -16.12
CA SER A 132 -13.22 -3.30 -15.88
C SER A 132 -11.73 -3.04 -15.67
N ALA A 133 -11.19 -3.63 -14.60
CA ALA A 133 -9.75 -3.63 -14.33
C ALA A 133 -8.95 -4.25 -15.50
N HIS A 134 -9.48 -5.30 -16.14
CA HIS A 134 -8.81 -5.94 -17.27
C HIS A 134 -8.80 -5.06 -18.52
N ASP A 135 -9.87 -4.29 -18.76
CA ASP A 135 -9.91 -3.33 -19.86
C ASP A 135 -8.95 -2.15 -19.60
N TRP A 136 -8.82 -1.73 -18.35
CA TRP A 136 -7.81 -0.76 -17.94
C TRP A 136 -6.40 -1.26 -18.27
N LEU A 137 -6.08 -2.51 -17.91
CA LEU A 137 -4.78 -3.12 -18.17
C LEU A 137 -4.53 -3.33 -19.68
N ALA A 138 -5.55 -3.72 -20.44
CA ALA A 138 -5.44 -3.89 -21.89
C ALA A 138 -5.09 -2.58 -22.61
N GLY A 139 -5.53 -1.43 -22.08
CA GLY A 139 -5.16 -0.11 -22.57
C GLY A 139 -3.92 0.51 -21.91
N ALA A 140 -3.26 -0.18 -20.99
CA ALA A 140 -2.18 0.39 -20.21
C ALA A 140 -0.81 0.29 -20.89
N GLN A 141 0.00 1.32 -20.69
CA GLN A 141 1.39 1.36 -21.14
C GLN A 141 2.29 0.81 -20.04
N GLU A 142 3.14 -0.16 -20.39
CA GLU A 142 4.22 -0.65 -19.53
C GLU A 142 5.43 0.30 -19.57
N HIS A 143 5.96 0.62 -18.40
CA HIS A 143 7.15 1.42 -18.20
C HIS A 143 8.21 0.62 -17.45
N PRO A 144 9.48 0.61 -17.89
CA PRO A 144 10.53 -0.09 -17.19
C PRO A 144 10.86 0.57 -15.85
N GLY A 145 11.19 -0.24 -14.86
CA GLY A 145 11.65 0.20 -13.55
C GLY A 145 10.55 0.44 -12.51
N SER A 146 10.94 1.12 -11.43
CA SER A 146 10.10 1.42 -10.28
C SER A 146 8.96 2.39 -10.63
N TRP A 147 7.82 2.21 -9.97
CA TRP A 147 6.69 3.13 -9.99
C TRP A 147 6.89 4.35 -9.07
N TRP A 148 7.87 4.33 -8.15
CA TRP A 148 8.07 5.42 -7.20
C TRP A 148 8.30 6.80 -7.85
N PRO A 149 9.07 6.93 -8.95
CA PRO A 149 9.21 8.21 -9.64
C PRO A 149 7.87 8.76 -10.15
N ASP A 150 6.98 7.90 -10.64
CA ASP A 150 5.63 8.30 -11.07
C ASP A 150 4.82 8.90 -9.92
N TRP A 151 4.81 8.21 -8.77
CA TRP A 151 4.14 8.71 -7.57
C TRP A 151 4.74 10.01 -7.04
N VAL A 152 6.07 10.12 -6.98
CA VAL A 152 6.75 11.35 -6.52
C VAL A 152 6.46 12.52 -7.47
N THR A 153 6.43 12.29 -8.78
CA THR A 153 6.03 13.32 -9.76
C THR A 153 4.57 13.72 -9.59
N TRP A 154 3.66 12.78 -9.32
CA TRP A 154 2.27 13.08 -9.01
C TRP A 154 2.15 13.90 -7.72
N LEU A 155 2.83 13.50 -6.64
CA LEU A 155 2.81 14.14 -5.33
C LEU A 155 3.39 15.56 -5.40
N GLY A 156 4.45 15.78 -6.18
CA GLY A 156 5.06 17.09 -6.36
C GLY A 156 4.11 18.16 -6.91
N LYS A 157 3.05 17.76 -7.65
CA LYS A 157 2.01 18.67 -8.13
C LYS A 157 1.03 19.10 -7.02
N GLN A 158 0.97 18.34 -5.93
CA GLN A 158 0.08 18.56 -4.79
C GLN A 158 0.80 19.15 -3.57
N ALA A 159 2.14 19.16 -3.55
CA ALA A 159 2.96 19.48 -2.39
C ALA A 159 3.25 20.98 -2.18
N GLY A 160 2.69 21.86 -3.02
CA GLY A 160 2.95 23.30 -2.98
C GLY A 160 4.34 23.71 -3.46
N GLN A 161 4.73 24.95 -3.19
CA GLN A 161 6.02 25.49 -3.62
C GLN A 161 7.17 25.00 -2.73
N LYS A 162 8.36 24.86 -3.32
CA LYS A 162 9.58 24.57 -2.57
C LYS A 162 9.92 25.73 -1.64
N ARG A 163 10.37 25.39 -0.43
CA ARG A 163 10.90 26.32 0.56
C ARG A 163 12.16 25.74 1.19
N ALA A 164 12.89 26.56 1.94
CA ALA A 164 14.02 26.08 2.74
C ALA A 164 13.58 24.97 3.70
N ALA A 165 14.41 23.94 3.83
CA ALA A 165 14.15 22.88 4.79
C ALA A 165 14.23 23.45 6.22
N PRO A 166 13.32 23.06 7.14
CA PRO A 166 13.45 23.43 8.54
C PRO A 166 14.75 22.86 9.12
N ALA A 167 15.40 23.64 9.99
CA ALA A 167 16.68 23.25 10.61
C ALA A 167 16.50 22.22 11.74
N ASP A 168 15.34 22.24 12.41
CA ASP A 168 15.04 21.42 13.59
C ASP A 168 13.77 20.59 13.38
N TYR A 169 13.66 19.51 14.15
CA TYR A 169 12.46 18.68 14.21
C TYR A 169 11.39 19.30 15.11
N GLY A 170 10.13 19.23 14.66
CA GLY A 170 8.98 19.62 15.47
C GLY A 170 8.70 21.14 15.47
N ASN A 171 8.08 21.63 16.54
CA ASN A 171 7.81 23.04 16.79
C ASN A 171 7.71 23.32 18.31
N ASP A 172 7.30 24.52 18.72
CA ASP A 172 7.22 24.90 20.13
C ASP A 172 6.28 24.03 20.98
N HIS A 173 5.24 23.47 20.35
CA HIS A 173 4.25 22.62 21.02
C HIS A 173 4.64 21.14 20.96
N TYR A 174 5.33 20.73 19.90
CA TYR A 174 5.73 19.35 19.64
C TYR A 174 7.23 19.27 19.45
N ARG A 175 7.97 19.15 20.55
CA ARG A 175 9.43 18.98 20.54
C ARG A 175 9.82 17.52 20.26
N ALA A 176 11.05 17.32 19.79
CA ALA A 176 11.61 15.97 19.64
C ALA A 176 11.63 15.24 20.99
N ILE A 177 11.13 13.99 21.02
CA ILE A 177 11.01 13.18 22.23
C ILE A 177 12.17 12.17 22.32
N GLU A 178 12.43 11.45 21.24
CA GLU A 178 13.51 10.46 21.13
C GLU A 178 13.96 10.32 19.66
N PRO A 179 15.20 9.85 19.40
CA PRO A 179 15.62 9.55 18.03
C PRO A 179 14.76 8.45 17.38
N ALA A 180 14.49 8.59 16.08
CA ALA A 180 13.94 7.51 15.27
C ALA A 180 14.86 6.26 15.34
N PRO A 181 14.32 5.03 15.32
CA PRO A 181 12.93 4.67 14.99
C PRO A 181 11.98 4.65 16.21
N GLY A 182 12.44 5.14 17.36
CA GLY A 182 11.66 5.17 18.60
C GLY A 182 11.52 3.81 19.29
N ARG A 183 10.84 3.79 20.43
CA ARG A 183 10.71 2.62 21.32
C ARG A 183 9.50 1.72 21.02
N TYR A 184 8.47 2.25 20.36
CA TYR A 184 7.24 1.48 20.09
C TYR A 184 7.46 0.38 19.05
N VAL A 185 8.21 0.66 17.98
CA VAL A 185 8.55 -0.35 16.96
C VAL A 185 9.51 -1.45 17.48
N LYS A 186 10.07 -1.28 18.68
CA LYS A 186 10.97 -2.25 19.32
C LYS A 186 10.24 -3.16 20.31
N GLN A 187 8.95 -2.94 20.52
CA GLN A 187 8.14 -3.78 21.40
C GLN A 187 7.87 -5.12 20.73
N ARG A 188 7.95 -6.20 21.50
CA ARG A 188 7.58 -7.54 21.04
C ARG A 188 6.10 -7.77 21.36
N ALA A 189 5.41 -8.48 20.47
CA ALA A 189 4.06 -8.99 20.71
C ALA A 189 4.01 -9.99 21.87
#